data_AF-A0A7J9EXR3-F1
#
_entry.id   AF-A0A7J9EXR3-F1
#
_cell.length_a   1.000
_cell.length_b   1.000
_cell.length_c   1.000
_cell.angle_alpha   90.00
_cell.angle_beta   90.00
_cell.angle_gamma   90.00
#
_symmetry.space_group_name_H-M   'P 1'
#
loop_
_entity.id
_entity.type
_entity.pdbx_description
1 polymer ?
#
loop_
_entity_poly.entity_id
_entity_poly.type
_entity_poly.pdbx_seq_one_letter_code
_entity_poly.pdbx_strand_id
1 'polypeptide(L)'
;MDAKMMFPWMRWMSRLHNRNCRSHTKMLSRSIASEKVLQESAQKLYTVLCEIEGLTENEHYRTLSKIPDHPTQMLIFSVYLLLC
;
A
#
# COMPACT_ATOMS: atom_id res chain seq x y z
N MET A 1 9.41 -24.94 -42.79
CA MET A 1 8.41 -24.02 -42.20
C MET A 1 7.70 -23.31 -43.33
N ASP A 2 6.37 -23.41 -43.39
CA ASP A 2 5.55 -22.89 -44.50
C ASP A 2 5.21 -21.41 -44.29
N ALA A 3 5.52 -20.55 -45.27
CA ALA A 3 5.30 -19.10 -45.20
C ALA A 3 3.82 -18.72 -44.98
N LYS A 4 2.87 -19.59 -45.37
CA LYS A 4 1.42 -19.36 -45.15
C LYS A 4 1.02 -19.38 -43.67
N MET A 5 1.75 -20.12 -42.84
CA MET A 5 1.50 -20.23 -41.39
C MET A 5 2.25 -19.17 -40.58
N MET A 6 3.24 -18.51 -41.18
CA MET A 6 4.14 -17.59 -40.50
C MET A 6 3.47 -16.26 -40.16
N PHE A 7 2.70 -15.68 -41.09
CA PHE A 7 2.01 -14.40 -40.87
C PHE A 7 0.96 -14.45 -39.75
N PRO A 8 0.07 -15.45 -39.68
CA PRO A 8 -0.88 -15.58 -38.57
C PRO A 8 -0.18 -15.80 -37.22
N TRP A 9 0.90 -16.58 -37.20
CA TRP A 9 1.64 -16.89 -35.98
C TRP A 9 2.38 -15.68 -35.42
N MET A 10 3.04 -14.89 -36.27
CA MET A 10 3.68 -13.63 -35.86
C MET A 10 2.65 -12.66 -35.25
N ARG A 11 1.48 -12.51 -35.89
CA ARG A 11 0.39 -11.67 -35.37
C ARG A 11 -0.15 -12.16 -34.03
N TRP A 12 -0.22 -13.47 -33.82
CA TRP A 12 -0.63 -14.05 -32.55
C TRP A 12 0.41 -13.78 -31.45
N MET A 13 1.69 -13.97 -31.75
CA MET A 13 2.80 -13.69 -30.83
C MET A 13 2.85 -12.21 -30.41
N SER A 14 2.70 -11.27 -31.35
CA SER A 14 2.64 -9.83 -31.03
C SER A 14 1.46 -9.49 -30.11
N ARG A 15 0.30 -10.13 -30.32
CA ARG A 15 -0.88 -9.92 -29.46
C ARG A 15 -0.67 -10.49 -28.06
N LEU A 16 -0.04 -11.65 -27.95
CA LEU A 16 0.27 -12.27 -26.66
C LEU A 16 1.25 -11.39 -25.87
N HIS A 17 2.33 -10.94 -26.51
CA HIS A 17 3.32 -10.05 -25.89
C HIS A 17 2.67 -8.75 -25.38
N ASN A 18 1.85 -8.09 -26.21
CA ASN A 18 1.15 -6.87 -25.81
C ASN A 18 0.19 -7.08 -24.62
N ARG A 19 -0.53 -8.22 -24.59
CA ARG A 19 -1.42 -8.56 -23.47
C ARG A 19 -0.64 -8.76 -22.17
N ASN A 20 0.50 -9.46 -22.25
CA ASN A 20 1.35 -9.69 -21.09
C ASN A 20 1.95 -8.38 -20.57
N CYS A 21 2.47 -7.52 -21.46
CA CYS A 21 2.97 -6.20 -21.09
C CYS A 21 1.89 -5.37 -20.38
N ARG A 22 0.67 -5.29 -20.95
CA ARG A 22 -0.43 -4.55 -20.33
C ARG A 22 -0.84 -5.13 -18.97
N SER A 23 -0.81 -6.46 -18.83
CA SER A 23 -1.11 -7.12 -17.55
C SER A 23 -0.10 -6.76 -16.47
N HIS A 24 1.20 -6.85 -16.80
CA HIS A 24 2.27 -6.46 -15.88
C HIS A 24 2.19 -4.98 -15.49
N THR A 25 1.93 -4.08 -16.44
CA THR A 25 1.76 -2.65 -16.12
C THR A 25 0.59 -2.42 -15.15
N LYS A 26 -0.54 -3.11 -15.33
CA LYS A 26 -1.69 -3.01 -14.42
C LYS A 26 -1.40 -3.55 -13.02
N MET A 27 -0.64 -4.64 -12.94
CA MET A 27 -0.22 -5.21 -11.67
C MET A 27 0.71 -4.24 -10.91
N LEU A 28 1.71 -3.69 -11.62
CA LEU A 28 2.61 -2.68 -11.05
C LEU A 28 1.86 -1.43 -10.60
N SER A 29 0.92 -0.92 -11.41
CA SER A 29 0.13 0.26 -11.02
C SER A 29 -0.73 0.01 -9.77
N ARG A 30 -1.27 -1.21 -9.60
CA ARG A 30 -2.01 -1.60 -8.39
C ARG A 30 -1.10 -1.71 -7.18
N SER A 31 0.09 -2.29 -7.34
CA SER A 31 1.09 -2.38 -6.27
C SER A 31 1.51 -1.00 -5.80
N ILE A 32 1.85 -0.11 -6.73
CA ILE A 32 2.24 1.27 -6.42
C ILE A 32 1.10 2.04 -5.75
N ALA A 33 -0.14 1.86 -6.21
CA ALA A 33 -1.29 2.49 -5.57
C ALA A 33 -1.50 1.99 -4.12
N SER A 34 -1.36 0.69 -3.89
CA SER A 34 -1.43 0.11 -2.54
C SER A 34 -0.31 0.61 -1.64
N GLU A 35 0.92 0.72 -2.16
CA GLU A 35 2.07 1.24 -1.44
C GLU A 35 1.87 2.71 -1.05
N LYS A 36 1.34 3.53 -1.96
CA LYS A 36 0.99 4.93 -1.66
C LYS A 36 -0.07 5.05 -0.57
N VAL A 37 -1.11 4.22 -0.59
CA VAL A 37 -2.14 4.21 0.46
C VAL A 37 -1.54 3.81 1.81
N LEU A 38 -0.66 2.80 1.83
CA LEU A 38 0.06 2.41 3.04
C LEU A 38 0.95 3.55 3.55
N GLN A 39 1.69 4.21 2.67
CA GLN A 39 2.55 5.34 3.03
C GLN A 39 1.74 6.52 3.59
N GLU A 40 0.61 6.88 2.98
CA GLU A 40 -0.29 7.93 3.48
C GLU A 40 -0.87 7.57 4.85
N SER A 41 -1.24 6.30 5.06
CA SER A 41 -1.71 5.82 6.37
C SER A 41 -0.59 5.86 7.43
N ALA A 42 0.63 5.47 7.08
CA ALA A 42 1.79 5.50 7.96
C ALA A 42 2.17 6.94 8.33
N GLN A 43 2.10 7.89 7.38
CA GLN A 43 2.31 9.31 7.66
C GLN A 43 1.27 9.87 8.62
N LYS A 44 -0.02 9.56 8.41
CA LYS A 44 -1.09 9.97 9.35
C LYS A 44 -0.85 9.42 10.76
N LEU A 45 -0.48 8.15 10.86
CA LEU A 45 -0.14 7.52 12.14
C LEU A 45 1.08 8.18 12.79
N TYR A 46 2.12 8.48 12.01
CA TYR A 46 3.31 9.17 12.51
C TYR A 46 2.99 10.58 13.02
N THR A 47 2.15 11.34 12.31
CA THR A 47 1.68 12.65 12.79
C THR A 47 0.93 12.54 14.10
N VAL A 48 -0.01 11.59 14.22
CA VAL A 48 -0.76 11.35 15.47
C VAL A 48 0.18 10.93 16.60
N LEU A 49 1.17 10.08 16.33
CA LEU A 49 2.17 9.67 17.31
C LEU A 49 3.03 10.85 17.77
N CYS A 50 3.44 11.73 16.85
CA CYS A 50 4.25 12.91 17.17
C CYS A 50 3.46 13.94 18.01
N GLU A 51 2.15 14.09 17.78
CA GLU A 51 1.26 14.90 18.63
C GLU A 51 1.10 14.28 20.02
N ILE A 52 1.13 12.96 20.09
CA ILE A 52 1.00 12.20 21.34
C ILE A 52 2.31 12.26 22.14
N GLU A 53 3.49 12.07 21.54
CA GLU A 53 4.81 12.02 22.22
C GLU A 53 5.14 13.24 23.11
N GLY A 54 4.58 14.43 22.82
CA GLY A 54 4.75 15.64 23.62
C GLY A 54 3.79 15.80 24.82
N LEU A 55 2.83 14.88 25.01
CA LEU A 55 1.81 14.94 26.05
C LEU A 55 2.24 14.20 27.33
N THR A 56 1.69 14.62 28.48
CA THR A 56 1.85 13.87 29.74
C THR A 56 1.08 12.54 29.70
N GLU A 57 1.49 11.52 30.47
CA GLU A 57 0.91 10.15 30.44
C GLU A 57 -0.63 10.12 30.57
N ASN A 58 -1.19 11.04 31.35
CA ASN A 58 -2.64 11.18 31.52
C ASN A 58 -3.35 11.76 30.29
N GLU A 59 -2.67 12.63 29.53
CA GLU A 59 -3.18 13.23 28.30
C GLU A 59 -3.02 12.29 27.10
N HIS A 60 -2.00 11.40 27.12
CA HIS A 60 -1.88 10.29 26.17
C HIS A 60 -3.12 9.41 26.19
N TYR A 61 -3.50 8.92 27.38
CA TYR A 61 -4.65 8.03 27.53
C TYR A 61 -5.96 8.69 27.08
N ARG A 62 -6.08 9.99 27.35
CA ARG A 62 -7.24 10.80 26.94
C ARG A 62 -7.27 11.09 25.44
N THR A 63 -6.13 11.08 24.77
CA THR A 63 -6.02 11.31 23.31
C THR A 63 -6.20 10.00 22.54
N LEU A 64 -5.62 8.91 23.01
CA LEU A 64 -5.83 7.56 22.46
C LEU A 64 -7.29 7.11 22.53
N SER A 65 -7.98 7.40 23.65
CA SER A 65 -9.41 7.06 23.81
C SER A 65 -10.35 7.86 22.90
N LYS A 66 -9.89 8.97 22.30
CA LYS A 66 -10.65 9.75 21.32
C LYS A 66 -10.55 9.20 19.90
N ILE A 67 -9.62 8.29 19.61
CA ILE A 67 -9.49 7.64 18.31
C ILE A 67 -10.54 6.53 18.25
N PRO A 68 -11.61 6.66 17.44
CA PRO A 68 -12.75 5.74 17.47
C PRO A 68 -12.50 4.43 16.71
N ASP A 69 -11.43 4.36 15.91
CA ASP A 69 -11.10 3.20 15.11
C ASP A 69 -10.26 2.18 15.88
N HIS A 70 -10.91 1.09 16.26
CA HIS A 70 -10.32 -0.10 16.89
C HIS A 70 -9.02 -0.61 16.21
N PRO A 71 -8.90 -0.67 14.86
CA PRO A 71 -7.65 -1.08 14.22
C PRO A 71 -6.54 -0.03 14.33
N THR A 72 -6.90 1.25 14.30
CA THR A 72 -5.95 2.37 14.44
C THR A 72 -5.36 2.41 15.84
N GLN A 73 -6.16 2.15 16.88
CA GLN A 73 -5.68 2.01 18.26
C GLN A 73 -4.72 0.84 18.43
N MET A 74 -5.02 -0.35 17.87
CA MET A 74 -4.12 -1.51 17.93
C MET A 74 -2.75 -1.22 17.28
N LEU A 75 -2.75 -0.54 16.14
CA LEU A 75 -1.52 -0.16 15.44
C LEU A 75 -0.70 0.84 16.25
N ILE A 76 -1.34 1.86 16.82
CA ILE A 76 -0.68 2.84 17.68
C ILE A 76 -0.08 2.16 18.91
N PHE A 77 -0.84 1.29 19.59
CA PHE A 77 -0.36 0.55 20.77
C PHE A 77 0.83 -0.36 20.44
N SER A 78 0.79 -1.02 19.28
CA SER A 78 1.87 -1.90 18.82
C SER A 78 3.15 -1.14 18.49
N VAL A 79 3.03 0.04 17.87
CA VAL A 79 4.18 0.90 17.56
C VAL A 79 4.76 1.53 18.83
N TYR A 80 3.90 1.92 19.78
CA TYR A 80 4.33 2.47 21.08
C TYR A 80 5.12 1.44 21.91
N LEU A 81 4.66 0.19 21.94
CA LEU A 81 5.35 -0.95 22.57
C LEU A 81 6.69 -1.31 21.91
N LEU A 82 6.90 -0.92 20.66
CA LEU A 82 8.16 -1.13 19.92
C LEU A 82 9.16 0.02 20.10
N LEU A 83 8.66 1.23 20.44
CA LEU A 83 9.49 2.41 20.69
C LEU A 83 9.95 2.55 22.14
N CYS A 84 9.21 1.98 23.11
CA CYS A 84 9.63 1.85 24.51
C CYS A 84 10.50 0.60 24.74
#